data_AF-A0A420WJ70-F1
#
_entry.id   AF-A0A420WJ70-F1
#
_cell.length_a   1.000
_cell.length_b   1.000
_cell.length_c   1.000
_cell.angle_alpha   90.00
_cell.angle_beta   90.00
_cell.angle_gamma   90.00
#
_symmetry.space_group_name_H-M   'P 1'
#
loop_
_entity.id
_entity.type
_entity.pdbx_description
1 polymer ?
#
loop_
_entity_poly.entity_id
_entity_poly.type
_entity_poly.pdbx_seq_one_letter_code
_entity_poly.pdbx_strand_id
1 'polypeptide(L)'
;MRYTPQMNEVHSSQFAPIAIVSGFFRNVRWPVLAICTLYVYLAFHALSGSQGVVNWVNNDTRAEILQSRLDNLTLQKQVLEAKVEALSVEQLDIDVLDQLSREKLFYSYPKELTIWLDPEG
;
A
#
# COMPACT_ATOMS: atom_id res chain seq x y z
N MET A 1 3.01 -87.70 -62.48
CA MET A 1 1.88 -86.74 -62.36
C MET A 1 2.35 -85.57 -61.50
N ARG A 2 2.07 -84.35 -61.94
CA ARG A 2 2.04 -83.07 -61.20
C ARG A 2 3.33 -82.31 -60.82
N TYR A 3 3.52 -81.26 -61.61
CA TYR A 3 3.99 -79.87 -61.40
C TYR A 3 4.01 -79.28 -59.96
N THR A 4 5.13 -78.56 -59.69
CA THR A 4 5.51 -77.32 -58.92
C THR A 4 4.49 -76.64 -57.97
N PRO A 5 4.80 -75.59 -57.16
CA PRO A 5 6.00 -74.71 -56.98
C PRO A 5 6.36 -74.47 -55.47
N GLN A 6 7.34 -73.64 -55.05
CA GLN A 6 7.25 -72.20 -54.65
C GLN A 6 8.61 -71.85 -53.97
N MET A 7 9.39 -70.89 -54.47
CA MET A 7 9.45 -69.47 -54.05
C MET A 7 9.91 -69.22 -52.60
N ASN A 8 11.08 -68.59 -52.50
CA ASN A 8 11.55 -67.60 -51.51
C ASN A 8 10.58 -67.26 -50.35
N GLU A 9 11.10 -67.16 -49.12
CA GLU A 9 11.28 -65.87 -48.42
C GLU A 9 11.64 -66.04 -46.93
N VAL A 10 12.67 -65.29 -46.53
CA VAL A 10 12.70 -64.44 -45.32
C VAL A 10 12.50 -65.16 -43.97
N HIS A 11 13.62 -65.49 -43.33
CA HIS A 11 13.64 -65.55 -41.87
C HIS A 11 13.84 -64.11 -41.34
N SER A 12 12.72 -63.43 -41.12
CA SER A 12 12.64 -62.07 -40.59
C SER A 12 13.14 -62.03 -39.15
N SER A 13 14.30 -61.42 -38.98
CA SER A 13 14.84 -61.01 -37.69
C SER A 13 13.95 -59.94 -37.05
N GLN A 14 13.53 -60.24 -35.82
CA GLN A 14 13.43 -59.31 -34.69
C GLN A 14 12.42 -58.16 -34.82
N PHE A 15 11.21 -58.40 -34.29
CA PHE A 15 10.33 -57.32 -33.84
C PHE A 15 11.07 -56.46 -32.79
N ALA A 16 11.32 -55.19 -33.09
CA ALA A 16 11.73 -54.17 -32.14
C ALA A 16 10.58 -53.17 -31.94
N PRO A 17 10.09 -52.95 -30.70
CA PRO A 17 8.93 -52.12 -30.43
C PRO A 17 9.28 -50.62 -30.49
N ILE A 18 8.38 -49.82 -31.07
CA ILE A 18 8.02 -48.43 -30.69
C ILE A 18 9.17 -47.59 -30.08
N ALA A 19 10.29 -47.45 -30.78
CA ALA A 19 11.44 -46.66 -30.31
C ALA A 19 11.58 -45.31 -31.03
N ILE A 20 10.49 -44.75 -31.57
CA ILE A 20 10.54 -43.47 -32.31
C ILE A 20 10.23 -42.25 -31.40
N VAL A 21 9.79 -42.43 -30.14
CA VAL A 21 9.45 -41.30 -29.26
C VAL A 21 10.64 -40.78 -28.43
N SER A 22 11.73 -41.53 -28.29
CA SER A 22 12.80 -41.21 -27.32
C SER A 22 13.98 -40.40 -27.87
N GLY A 23 13.92 -39.92 -29.11
CA GLY A 23 15.04 -39.21 -29.76
C GLY A 23 15.17 -37.73 -29.40
N PHE A 24 14.08 -37.06 -29.04
CA PHE A 24 14.05 -35.60 -28.88
C PHE A 24 14.44 -35.11 -27.47
N PHE A 25 14.51 -36.01 -26.48
CA PHE A 25 14.70 -35.67 -25.06
C PHE A 25 16.14 -35.78 -24.55
N ARG A 26 17.12 -36.14 -25.38
CA ARG A 26 18.45 -36.56 -24.88
C ARG A 26 19.31 -35.41 -24.32
N ASN A 27 19.13 -34.17 -24.77
CA ASN A 27 20.01 -33.04 -24.36
C ASN A 27 19.27 -31.83 -23.77
N VAL A 28 17.94 -31.86 -23.65
CA VAL A 28 17.23 -30.83 -22.89
C VAL A 28 17.44 -31.14 -21.41
N ARG A 29 18.23 -30.30 -20.74
CA ARG A 29 18.39 -30.33 -19.29
C ARG A 29 17.09 -29.80 -18.67
N TRP A 30 16.03 -30.60 -18.70
CA TRP A 30 14.75 -30.35 -18.02
C TRP A 30 14.88 -29.70 -16.63
N PRO A 31 15.84 -30.08 -15.76
CA PRO A 31 16.05 -29.36 -14.51
C PRO A 31 16.42 -27.89 -14.70
N VAL A 32 17.21 -27.53 -15.71
CA VAL A 32 17.59 -26.14 -15.99
C VAL A 32 16.38 -25.32 -16.43
N LEU A 33 15.52 -25.88 -17.30
CA LEU A 33 14.30 -25.20 -17.71
C LEU A 33 13.32 -25.04 -16.55
N ALA A 34 13.17 -26.05 -15.70
CA ALA A 34 12.32 -25.98 -14.52
C ALA A 34 12.81 -24.89 -13.54
N ILE A 35 14.12 -24.82 -13.31
CA ILE A 35 14.75 -23.81 -12.46
C ILE A 35 14.58 -22.41 -13.06
N CYS A 36 14.82 -22.24 -14.36
CA CYS A 36 14.60 -20.94 -15.04
C CYS A 36 13.15 -20.47 -14.91
N THR A 37 12.19 -21.35 -15.17
CA THR A 37 10.76 -21.01 -15.04
C THR A 37 10.39 -20.65 -13.61
N LEU A 38 10.92 -21.37 -12.62
CA LEU A 38 10.73 -21.05 -11.20
C LEU A 38 11.28 -19.66 -10.85
N TYR A 39 12.49 -19.32 -11.33
CA TYR A 39 13.09 -18.01 -11.09
C TYR A 39 12.28 -16.89 -11.75
N VAL A 40 11.80 -17.09 -12.97
CA VAL A 40 10.94 -16.11 -13.66
C VAL A 40 9.63 -15.91 -12.89
N TYR A 41 9.00 -16.99 -12.45
CA TYR A 41 7.78 -16.94 -11.65
C TYR A 41 8.00 -16.21 -10.31
N LEU A 42 9.09 -16.53 -9.62
CA LEU A 42 9.44 -15.90 -8.35
C LEU A 42 9.79 -14.42 -8.55
N ALA A 43 10.53 -14.05 -9.59
CA ALA A 43 10.87 -12.67 -9.92
C ALA A 43 9.60 -11.85 -10.21
N PHE A 44 8.68 -12.39 -11.03
CA PHE A 44 7.40 -11.74 -11.29
C PHE A 44 6.61 -11.49 -9.99
N HIS A 45 6.47 -12.51 -9.13
CA HIS A 45 5.76 -12.37 -7.86
C HIS A 45 6.49 -11.49 -6.83
N ALA A 46 7.82 -11.48 -6.82
CA ALA A 46 8.62 -10.58 -5.97
C ALA A 46 8.48 -9.12 -6.39
N LEU A 47 8.15 -8.84 -7.65
CA LEU A 47 7.84 -7.50 -8.13
C LEU A 47 6.37 -7.12 -7.92
N SER A 48 5.44 -8.09 -8.00
CA SER A 48 3.99 -7.86 -7.91
C SER A 48 3.37 -8.03 -6.52
N GLY A 49 4.13 -8.46 -5.51
CA GLY A 49 3.63 -8.61 -4.14
C GLY A 49 3.59 -7.30 -3.34
N SER A 50 2.69 -7.22 -2.35
CA SER A 50 2.62 -6.11 -1.39
C SER A 50 3.89 -5.92 -0.54
N GLN A 51 4.79 -6.90 -0.53
CA GLN A 51 6.11 -6.87 0.12
C GLN A 51 7.26 -6.83 -0.90
N GLY A 52 6.96 -6.57 -2.17
CA GLY A 52 7.96 -6.55 -3.24
C GLY A 52 8.96 -5.41 -3.08
N VAL A 53 10.14 -5.54 -3.70
CA VAL A 53 11.24 -4.56 -3.65
C VAL A 53 10.77 -3.15 -4.02
N VAL A 54 9.83 -3.04 -4.97
CA VAL A 54 9.21 -1.76 -5.38
C VAL A 54 8.41 -1.14 -4.25
N ASN A 55 7.68 -1.95 -3.47
CA ASN A 55 6.89 -1.45 -2.35
C ASN A 55 7.77 -1.10 -1.15
N TRP A 56 8.91 -1.79 -0.96
CA TRP A 56 9.89 -1.44 0.07
C TRP A 56 10.47 -0.03 -0.13
N VAL A 57 10.86 0.33 -1.36
CA VAL A 57 11.33 1.70 -1.69
C VAL A 57 10.23 2.74 -1.45
N ASN A 58 8.98 2.42 -1.78
CA ASN A 58 7.85 3.32 -1.55
C ASN A 58 7.44 3.43 -0.07
N ASN A 59 7.68 2.39 0.73
CA ASN A 59 7.31 2.37 2.14
C ASN A 59 8.24 3.25 2.99
N ASP A 60 9.53 3.32 2.68
CA ASP A 60 10.46 4.24 3.37
C ASP A 60 10.07 5.70 3.13
N THR A 61 9.76 6.06 1.89
CA THR A 61 9.33 7.42 1.55
C THR A 61 8.00 7.78 2.25
N ARG A 62 7.08 6.82 2.34
CA ARG A 62 5.80 7.03 3.03
C ARG A 62 5.97 7.15 4.54
N ALA A 63 6.86 6.36 5.15
CA ALA A 63 7.16 6.44 6.56
C ALA A 63 7.71 7.83 6.94
N GLU A 64 8.66 8.35 6.14
CA GLU A 64 9.22 9.69 6.36
C GLU A 64 8.18 10.81 6.23
N ILE A 65 7.33 10.75 5.20
CA ILE A 65 6.24 11.72 5.01
C ILE A 65 5.24 11.67 6.17
N LEU A 66 4.86 10.47 6.62
CA LEU A 66 3.93 10.31 7.74
C LEU A 66 4.53 10.81 9.04
N GLN A 67 5.82 10.57 9.28
CA GLN A 67 6.52 11.07 10.45
C GLN A 67 6.55 12.61 10.47
N SER A 68 6.91 13.24 9.34
CA SER A 68 6.90 14.70 9.23
C SER A 68 5.51 15.31 9.45
N ARG A 69 4.44 14.65 8.97
CA ARG A 69 3.06 15.06 9.25
C ARG A 69 2.70 14.91 10.72
N LEU A 70 3.10 13.83 11.37
CA LEU A 70 2.87 13.63 12.80
C LEU A 70 3.57 14.70 13.63
N ASP A 71 4.83 15.02 13.31
CA ASP A 71 5.59 16.03 14.03
C ASP A 71 4.93 17.42 13.88
N ASN A 72 4.51 17.75 12.66
CA ASN A 72 3.81 19.02 12.40
C ASN A 72 2.48 19.11 13.14
N LEU A 73 1.65 18.06 13.11
CA LEU A 73 0.38 18.02 13.83
C LEU A 73 0.58 18.06 15.35
N THR A 74 1.63 17.43 15.86
CA THR A 74 1.97 17.47 17.28
C THR A 74 2.34 18.88 17.73
N LEU A 75 3.13 19.60 16.92
CA LEU A 75 3.44 21.00 17.18
C LEU A 75 2.18 21.89 17.13
N GLN A 76 1.31 21.69 16.15
CA GLN A 76 0.04 22.44 16.07
C GLN A 76 -0.85 22.16 17.30
N LYS A 77 -0.91 20.89 17.72
CA LYS A 77 -1.64 20.48 18.92
C LYS A 77 -1.09 21.18 20.16
N GLN A 78 0.22 21.19 20.37
CA GLN A 78 0.86 21.85 21.52
C GLN A 78 0.57 23.36 21.56
N VAL A 79 0.63 24.03 20.40
CA VAL A 79 0.29 25.46 20.31
C VAL A 79 -1.18 25.70 20.65
N LEU A 80 -2.07 24.82 20.19
CA LEU A 80 -3.50 24.93 20.48
C LEU A 80 -3.79 24.60 21.94
N GLU A 81 -3.13 23.60 22.51
CA GLU A 81 -3.23 23.24 23.92
C GLU A 81 -2.77 24.39 24.82
N ALA A 82 -1.66 25.04 24.51
CA ALA A 82 -1.20 26.23 25.25
C ALA A 82 -2.21 27.39 25.20
N LYS A 83 -2.88 27.58 24.04
CA LYS A 83 -3.96 28.58 23.92
C LYS A 83 -5.21 28.19 24.70
N VAL A 84 -5.58 26.92 24.66
CA VAL A 84 -6.74 26.39 25.40
C VAL A 84 -6.49 26.44 26.90
N GLU A 85 -5.28 26.13 27.35
CA GLU A 85 -4.87 26.23 28.75
C GLU A 85 -4.91 27.68 29.24
N ALA A 86 -4.41 28.63 28.42
CA ALA A 86 -4.55 30.06 28.69
C ALA A 86 -6.02 30.55 28.71
N LEU A 87 -6.92 29.83 28.04
CA LEU A 87 -8.37 30.09 28.02
C LEU A 87 -9.14 29.15 28.97
N SER A 88 -8.45 28.34 29.78
CA SER A 88 -9.11 27.34 30.62
C SER A 88 -9.68 28.02 31.88
N VAL A 89 -10.88 27.57 32.27
CA VAL A 89 -11.71 28.14 33.34
C VAL A 89 -10.99 28.24 34.69
N GLU A 90 -9.93 27.47 34.90
CA GLU A 90 -9.14 27.49 36.14
C GLU A 90 -8.21 28.71 36.25
N GLN A 91 -7.85 29.34 35.13
CA GLN A 91 -7.11 30.61 35.07
C GLN A 91 -7.92 31.77 34.44
N LEU A 92 -9.11 31.50 33.91
CA LEU A 92 -9.89 32.47 33.14
C LEU A 92 -10.73 33.36 34.06
N ASP A 93 -10.42 34.66 34.05
CA ASP A 93 -11.16 35.68 34.79
C ASP A 93 -12.54 35.93 34.14
N ILE A 94 -13.61 35.67 34.90
CA ILE A 94 -15.00 35.84 34.47
C ILE A 94 -15.30 37.31 34.15
N ASP A 95 -14.65 38.25 34.85
CA ASP A 95 -14.86 39.68 34.63
C ASP A 95 -14.29 40.12 33.27
N VAL A 96 -13.15 39.55 32.87
CA VAL A 96 -12.54 39.78 31.55
C VAL A 96 -13.42 39.22 30.43
N LEU A 97 -14.07 38.07 30.65
CA LEU A 97 -15.04 37.51 29.70
C LEU A 97 -16.28 38.39 29.55
N ASP A 98 -16.82 38.94 30.65
CA ASP A 98 -17.97 39.84 30.59
C ASP A 98 -17.63 41.09 29.78
N GLN A 99 -16.45 41.68 30.01
CA GLN A 99 -15.95 42.82 29.24
C GLN A 99 -15.79 42.50 27.75
N LEU A 100 -15.21 41.35 27.40
CA LEU A 100 -15.07 40.93 25.99
C LEU A 100 -16.42 40.63 25.33
N SER A 101 -17.39 40.09 26.08
CA SER A 101 -18.74 39.85 25.57
C SER A 101 -19.46 41.16 25.22
N ARG A 102 -19.29 42.19 26.05
CA ARG A 102 -19.85 43.53 25.81
C ARG A 102 -19.15 44.22 24.65
N GLU A 103 -17.82 44.13 24.58
CA GLU A 103 -17.02 44.81 23.55
C GLU A 103 -17.14 44.14 22.16
N LYS A 104 -17.07 42.81 22.09
CA LYS A 104 -17.00 42.07 20.81
C LYS A 104 -18.35 41.53 20.36
N LEU A 105 -19.19 41.10 21.29
CA LEU A 105 -20.47 40.46 20.99
C LEU A 105 -21.65 41.41 21.20
N PHE A 106 -21.40 42.63 21.70
CA PHE A 106 -22.44 43.60 22.09
C PHE A 106 -23.50 42.97 23.00
N TYR A 107 -23.09 41.99 23.81
CA TYR A 107 -23.96 41.26 24.70
C TYR A 107 -24.26 42.11 25.94
N SER A 108 -25.52 42.11 26.37
CA SER A 108 -26.01 42.81 27.57
C SER A 108 -27.05 41.93 28.25
N TYR A 109 -27.09 41.96 29.58
CA TYR A 109 -28.04 41.12 30.31
C TYR A 109 -29.48 41.60 30.08
N PRO A 110 -30.49 40.71 30.13
CA PRO A 110 -31.90 41.07 29.88
C PRO A 110 -32.48 42.16 30.80
N LYS A 111 -31.79 42.50 31.90
CA LYS A 111 -32.19 43.51 32.89
C LYS A 111 -31.26 44.73 32.94
N GLU A 112 -30.32 44.85 32.00
CA GLU A 112 -29.41 46.00 31.94
C GLU A 112 -29.91 47.07 30.97
N LEU A 113 -29.66 48.34 31.32
CA LEU A 113 -29.97 49.50 30.50
C LEU A 113 -28.72 49.94 29.73
N THR A 114 -28.72 49.75 28.41
CA THR A 114 -27.63 50.25 27.54
C THR A 114 -27.90 51.70 27.15
N ILE A 115 -27.00 52.61 27.53
CA ILE A 115 -27.05 54.03 27.17
C ILE A 115 -26.02 54.27 26.06
N TRP A 116 -26.49 54.73 24.90
CA TRP A 116 -25.62 55.14 23.79
C TRP A 116 -25.27 56.61 23.95
N LEU A 117 -23.98 56.93 23.99
CA LEU A 117 -23.49 58.30 24.01
C LEU A 117 -23.34 58.79 22.57
N ASP A 118 -23.97 59.92 22.27
CA ASP A 118 -23.81 60.62 20.99
C ASP A 118 -22.42 61.29 20.97
N PRO A 119 -21.55 61.05 19.96
CA PRO A 119 -20.21 61.62 19.93
C PRO A 119 -20.16 63.15 19.75
N GLU A 120 -21.29 63.80 19.47
CA GLU A 120 -21.37 65.24 19.17
C GLU A 120 -22.14 65.99 20.29
N GLY A 121 -21.50 66.11 21.46
CA GLY A 121 -22.01 66.89 22.60
C GLY A 121 -20.91 67.62 23.35
#